data_AF-A0A921UAT8-F1
#
_entry.id   AF-A0A921UAT8-F1
#
_cell.length_a   1.000
_cell.length_b   1.000
_cell.length_c   1.000
_cell.angle_alpha   90.00
_cell.angle_beta   90.00
_cell.angle_gamma   90.00
#
_symmetry.space_group_name_H-M   'P 1'
#
loop_
_entity.id
_entity.type
_entity.pdbx_description
1 polymer ?
#
loop_
_entity_poly.entity_id
_entity_poly.type
_entity_poly.pdbx_seq_one_letter_code
_entity_poly.pdbx_strand_id
1 'polypeptide(L)'
;MASAVCGVTARPHLPSAVPAAARKLFFRCRAASTMNEASASSPDAEEKKTTTVFVAGSTGRTGKRVVEKLLAKGFGVVAGTTDVSRARGSLPQDPNLQLVRADVTEGVDKLVEAVRGVDAVVCATGFRRSFDPFAPWKVDNFGTVNLVEACRKAGVTRFVLVSSILVNGAAMGQFLNPAYIVLNLLGLTLVAKLQAENHIRKSGINYTIVRPGGLTDQPPTGNIVMEPEDTLYSGSISRSQVAEVAVEALLCPESSYKVVEIIARTDAPNRPLKDMYAAIKQN
;
A
#
# COMPACT_ATOMS: atom_id res chain seq x y z
N MET A 1 45.20 -50.16 -24.58
CA MET A 1 44.95 -50.02 -23.13
C MET A 1 43.43 -50.03 -22.99
N ALA A 2 42.73 -51.11 -22.56
CA ALA A 2 42.76 -51.79 -21.25
C ALA A 2 42.37 -50.80 -20.10
N SER A 3 41.50 -51.05 -19.11
CA SER A 3 40.62 -52.18 -18.70
C SER A 3 39.69 -51.69 -17.52
N ALA A 4 38.60 -52.33 -17.04
CA ALA A 4 37.74 -53.45 -17.47
C ALA A 4 36.45 -53.60 -16.58
N VAL A 5 35.41 -54.31 -17.05
CA VAL A 5 34.53 -55.34 -16.39
C VAL A 5 34.21 -55.18 -14.87
N CYS A 6 32.96 -55.01 -14.38
CA CYS A 6 31.74 -55.88 -14.33
C CYS A 6 31.71 -56.99 -13.22
N GLY A 7 30.51 -57.26 -12.66
CA GLY A 7 30.19 -58.28 -11.62
C GLY A 7 29.55 -57.63 -10.37
N VAL A 8 28.27 -57.75 -9.98
CA VAL A 8 27.19 -58.78 -10.04
C VAL A 8 27.23 -59.84 -8.93
N THR A 9 26.11 -59.95 -8.18
CA THR A 9 25.47 -61.10 -7.47
C THR A 9 24.89 -60.66 -6.10
N ALA A 10 23.83 -61.24 -5.53
CA ALA A 10 22.65 -61.95 -6.08
C ALA A 10 21.48 -61.93 -5.06
N ARG A 11 20.27 -62.29 -5.53
CA ARG A 11 18.98 -62.47 -4.82
C ARG A 11 18.96 -63.76 -3.96
N PRO A 12 17.94 -64.08 -3.10
CA PRO A 12 16.47 -63.97 -3.31
C PRO A 12 15.68 -63.44 -2.06
N HIS A 13 14.34 -63.55 -1.86
CA HIS A 13 13.26 -64.31 -2.54
C HIS A 13 11.86 -63.61 -2.48
N LEU A 14 10.77 -64.41 -2.48
CA LEU A 14 9.31 -64.11 -2.42
C LEU A 14 8.63 -65.24 -1.56
N PRO A 15 7.29 -65.41 -1.40
CA PRO A 15 6.08 -64.62 -1.79
C PRO A 15 4.96 -64.50 -0.70
N SER A 16 3.86 -63.80 -1.03
CA SER A 16 2.40 -64.02 -0.71
C SER A 16 1.68 -62.67 -0.48
N ALA A 17 0.56 -62.27 -1.10
CA ALA A 17 -0.72 -62.89 -1.54
C ALA A 17 -1.88 -62.72 -0.52
N VAL A 18 -2.76 -61.71 -0.75
CA VAL A 18 -4.26 -61.76 -0.89
C VAL A 18 -5.09 -62.42 0.26
N PRO A 19 -6.33 -61.99 0.65
CA PRO A 19 -7.33 -61.15 -0.02
C PRO A 19 -8.03 -60.04 0.83
N ALA A 20 -8.96 -59.32 0.19
CA ALA A 20 -10.03 -58.56 0.85
C ALA A 20 -11.18 -59.47 1.34
N ALA A 21 -11.92 -59.05 2.39
CA ALA A 21 -13.20 -59.64 2.75
C ALA A 21 -14.14 -58.61 3.39
N ALA A 22 -15.28 -58.34 2.75
CA ALA A 22 -16.37 -57.60 3.35
C ALA A 22 -17.19 -58.51 4.30
N ARG A 23 -17.64 -57.98 5.44
CA ARG A 23 -18.70 -58.60 6.23
C ARG A 23 -19.79 -57.58 6.58
N LYS A 24 -20.91 -57.69 5.86
CA LYS A 24 -22.19 -57.16 6.32
C LYS A 24 -22.56 -57.90 7.61
N LEU A 25 -22.95 -57.18 8.66
CA LEU A 25 -23.76 -57.75 9.73
C LEU A 25 -25.08 -56.97 9.80
N PHE A 26 -26.15 -57.61 9.33
CA PHE A 26 -27.49 -57.17 9.65
C PHE A 26 -27.72 -57.34 11.15
N PHE A 27 -28.16 -56.28 11.84
CA PHE A 27 -28.95 -56.45 13.06
C PHE A 27 -30.18 -55.56 13.02
N ARG A 28 -31.24 -56.04 13.68
CA ARG A 28 -32.64 -55.68 13.40
C ARG A 28 -33.04 -54.33 13.99
N CYS A 29 -33.92 -53.61 13.31
CA CYS A 29 -34.64 -52.48 13.90
C CYS A 29 -35.41 -52.90 15.17
N ARG A 30 -35.42 -52.03 16.18
CA ARG A 30 -36.62 -51.80 16.99
C ARG A 30 -36.69 -50.35 17.48
N ALA A 31 -37.92 -49.88 17.65
CA ALA A 31 -38.33 -48.48 17.65
C ALA A 31 -37.80 -47.57 18.78
N ALA A 32 -37.67 -46.30 18.41
CA ALA A 32 -38.12 -45.09 19.13
C ALA A 32 -37.72 -44.88 20.61
N SER A 33 -36.81 -43.92 20.81
CA SER A 33 -36.93 -42.94 21.89
C SER A 33 -36.35 -41.60 21.46
N THR A 34 -37.05 -40.52 21.82
CA THR A 34 -36.74 -39.11 21.51
C THR A 34 -35.38 -38.67 22.03
N MET A 35 -34.48 -38.16 21.17
CA MET A 35 -33.41 -37.23 21.57
C MET A 35 -33.10 -36.18 20.50
N ASN A 36 -33.41 -34.94 20.87
CA ASN A 36 -32.73 -33.67 20.55
C ASN A 36 -31.97 -33.56 19.21
N GLU A 37 -32.48 -32.70 18.30
CA GLU A 37 -31.69 -32.16 17.18
C GLU A 37 -30.61 -31.20 17.72
N ALA A 38 -29.46 -31.77 18.11
CA ALA A 38 -28.24 -31.00 18.22
C ALA A 38 -27.76 -30.69 16.80
N SER A 39 -28.07 -29.49 16.31
CA SER A 39 -27.49 -28.98 15.08
C SER A 39 -25.97 -28.93 15.23
N ALA A 40 -25.27 -29.74 14.45
CA ALA A 40 -23.81 -29.72 14.41
C ALA A 40 -23.36 -28.37 13.82
N SER A 41 -22.96 -27.45 14.69
CA SER A 41 -22.29 -26.21 14.28
C SER A 41 -21.01 -26.57 13.54
N SER A 42 -20.96 -26.23 12.25
CA SER A 42 -19.75 -26.33 11.43
C SER A 42 -18.59 -25.58 12.09
N PRO A 43 -17.38 -26.14 12.15
CA PRO A 43 -16.26 -25.49 12.80
C PRO A 43 -15.83 -24.24 12.03
N ASP A 44 -15.82 -23.12 12.75
CA ASP A 44 -15.03 -21.91 12.56
C ASP A 44 -14.63 -21.56 11.11
N ALA A 45 -15.51 -20.79 10.46
CA ALA A 45 -15.04 -19.88 9.43
C ALA A 45 -14.17 -18.81 10.12
N GLU A 46 -12.85 -18.86 9.94
CA GLU A 46 -11.96 -17.78 10.39
C GLU A 46 -12.47 -16.45 9.82
N GLU A 47 -12.93 -15.57 10.70
CA GLU A 47 -13.38 -14.23 10.33
C GLU A 47 -12.16 -13.45 9.82
N LYS A 48 -12.02 -13.41 8.49
CA LYS A 48 -10.84 -12.87 7.82
C LYS A 48 -10.69 -11.39 8.15
N LYS A 49 -9.85 -11.07 9.15
CA LYS A 49 -9.60 -9.71 9.66
C LYS A 49 -9.44 -8.73 8.50
N THR A 50 -10.38 -7.79 8.39
CA THR A 50 -10.31 -6.70 7.41
C THR A 50 -9.08 -5.85 7.66
N THR A 51 -8.19 -5.76 6.67
CA THR A 51 -7.02 -4.87 6.73
C THR A 51 -7.49 -3.42 6.82
N THR A 52 -7.01 -2.70 7.83
CA THR A 52 -7.40 -1.32 8.12
C THR A 52 -6.28 -0.35 7.77
N VAL A 53 -6.60 0.70 7.02
CA VAL A 53 -5.64 1.65 6.46
C VAL A 53 -5.93 3.07 6.93
N PHE A 54 -4.95 3.71 7.56
CA PHE A 54 -5.05 5.14 7.89
C PHE A 54 -4.67 6.01 6.68
N VAL A 55 -5.52 6.97 6.32
CA VAL A 55 -5.26 7.90 5.20
C VAL A 55 -5.04 9.31 5.73
N ALA A 56 -3.77 9.73 5.78
CA ALA A 56 -3.41 11.11 6.14
C ALA A 56 -3.69 12.03 4.95
N GLY A 57 -4.36 13.17 5.20
CA GLY A 57 -4.79 14.06 4.12
C GLY A 57 -6.02 13.57 3.36
N SER A 58 -6.82 12.68 3.98
CA SER A 58 -8.04 12.07 3.43
C SER A 58 -9.01 13.03 2.72
N THR A 59 -9.16 14.28 3.19
CA THR A 59 -10.04 15.28 2.56
C THR A 59 -9.40 16.05 1.40
N GLY A 60 -8.12 15.80 1.08
CA GLY A 60 -7.41 16.36 -0.06
C GLY A 60 -7.78 15.70 -1.40
N ARG A 61 -7.52 16.37 -2.53
CA ARG A 61 -7.94 15.92 -3.87
C ARG A 61 -7.45 14.51 -4.26
N THR A 62 -6.26 14.11 -3.79
CA THR A 62 -5.74 12.74 -3.98
C THR A 62 -6.22 11.82 -2.86
N GLY A 63 -6.18 12.28 -1.60
CA GLY A 63 -6.60 11.51 -0.43
C GLY A 63 -8.03 10.98 -0.50
N LYS A 64 -8.99 11.76 -1.04
CA LYS A 64 -10.38 11.30 -1.23
C LYS A 64 -10.45 10.08 -2.14
N ARG A 65 -9.72 10.13 -3.26
CA ARG A 65 -9.64 9.04 -4.25
C ARG A 65 -8.92 7.81 -3.70
N VAL A 66 -8.01 7.99 -2.75
CA VAL A 66 -7.42 6.89 -1.98
C VAL A 66 -8.47 6.25 -1.07
N VAL A 67 -9.22 7.03 -0.30
CA VAL A 67 -10.33 6.53 0.55
C VAL A 67 -11.36 5.77 -0.29
N GLU A 68 -11.84 6.37 -1.39
CA GLU A 68 -12.81 5.76 -2.31
C GLU A 68 -12.30 4.42 -2.88
N LYS A 69 -11.04 4.34 -3.32
CA LYS A 69 -10.46 3.10 -3.87
C LYS A 69 -10.17 2.04 -2.80
N LEU A 70 -9.86 2.42 -1.57
CA LEU A 70 -9.70 1.49 -0.44
C LEU A 70 -11.03 0.84 -0.07
N LEU A 71 -12.08 1.64 0.11
CA LEU A 71 -13.43 1.15 0.42
C LEU A 71 -13.96 0.24 -0.71
N ALA A 72 -13.77 0.65 -1.97
CA ALA A 72 -14.14 -0.16 -3.13
C ALA A 72 -13.37 -1.50 -3.26
N LYS A 73 -12.21 -1.63 -2.58
CA LYS A 73 -11.46 -2.89 -2.46
C LYS A 73 -11.74 -3.65 -1.14
N GLY A 74 -12.69 -3.18 -0.33
CA GLY A 74 -13.11 -3.84 0.92
C GLY A 74 -12.16 -3.63 2.11
N PHE A 75 -11.31 -2.60 2.08
CA PHE A 75 -10.47 -2.23 3.23
C PHE A 75 -11.28 -1.46 4.29
N GLY A 76 -10.90 -1.63 5.56
CA GLY A 76 -11.22 -0.68 6.61
C GLY A 76 -10.42 0.61 6.40
N VAL A 77 -11.02 1.78 6.61
CA VAL A 77 -10.35 3.07 6.38
C VAL A 77 -10.51 3.99 7.58
N VAL A 78 -9.38 4.45 8.11
CA VAL A 78 -9.35 5.53 9.11
C VAL A 78 -8.91 6.82 8.41
N ALA A 79 -9.87 7.66 8.06
CA ALA A 79 -9.62 8.93 7.38
C ALA A 79 -9.13 10.00 8.37
N GLY A 80 -7.81 10.21 8.39
CA GLY A 80 -7.15 11.27 9.15
C GLY A 80 -7.37 12.64 8.49
N THR A 81 -7.97 13.58 9.22
CA THR A 81 -8.32 14.92 8.72
C THR A 81 -8.15 15.98 9.81
N THR A 82 -7.83 17.22 9.44
CA THR A 82 -7.81 18.34 10.40
C THR A 82 -9.22 18.84 10.76
N ASP A 83 -10.23 18.42 10.00
CA ASP A 83 -11.62 18.87 10.12
C ASP A 83 -12.57 17.69 9.81
N VAL A 84 -13.14 17.12 10.87
CA VAL A 84 -14.04 15.95 10.81
C VAL A 84 -15.40 16.33 10.23
N SER A 85 -15.88 17.55 10.49
CA SER A 85 -17.16 18.04 9.94
C SER A 85 -17.09 18.18 8.41
N ARG A 86 -16.00 18.75 7.87
CA ARG A 86 -15.75 18.79 6.42
C ARG A 86 -15.59 17.38 5.83
N ALA A 87 -15.00 16.44 6.57
CA ALA A 87 -14.86 15.06 6.10
C ALA A 87 -16.22 14.36 5.94
N ARG A 88 -17.12 14.46 6.93
CA ARG A 88 -18.48 13.87 6.87
C ARG A 88 -19.26 14.29 5.62
N GLY A 89 -19.19 15.57 5.25
CA GLY A 89 -19.88 16.09 4.06
C GLY A 89 -19.13 15.91 2.74
N SER A 90 -17.98 15.23 2.71
CA SER A 90 -17.12 15.23 1.51
C SER A 90 -16.29 13.97 1.25
N LEU A 91 -16.54 12.92 2.04
CA LEU A 91 -16.15 11.52 1.84
C LEU A 91 -17.44 10.66 1.75
N PRO A 92 -17.40 9.46 1.15
CA PRO A 92 -18.56 8.56 1.12
C PRO A 92 -19.03 8.18 2.54
N GLN A 93 -20.32 7.86 2.67
CA GLN A 93 -20.86 7.23 3.88
C GLN A 93 -20.72 5.71 3.71
N ASP A 94 -19.85 5.08 4.48
CA ASP A 94 -19.53 3.65 4.39
C ASP A 94 -19.28 3.09 5.81
N PRO A 95 -19.82 1.91 6.16
CA PRO A 95 -19.61 1.32 7.49
C PRO A 95 -18.13 1.01 7.80
N ASN A 96 -17.28 0.84 6.78
CA ASN A 96 -15.85 0.61 6.92
C ASN A 96 -15.03 1.92 7.04
N LEU A 97 -15.68 3.10 6.99
CA LEU A 97 -15.01 4.40 7.09
C LEU A 97 -15.16 5.03 8.49
N GLN A 98 -14.05 5.08 9.23
CA GLN A 98 -13.92 5.88 10.44
C GLN A 98 -13.30 7.24 10.12
N LEU A 99 -13.78 8.31 10.76
CA LEU A 99 -13.17 9.65 10.67
C LEU A 99 -12.44 9.98 11.97
N VAL A 100 -11.17 10.37 11.87
CA VAL A 100 -10.33 10.74 13.02
C VAL A 100 -9.70 12.11 12.81
N ARG A 101 -9.68 12.94 13.86
CA ARG A 101 -8.96 14.21 13.84
C ARG A 101 -7.46 13.93 13.86
N ALA A 102 -6.76 14.28 12.79
CA ALA A 102 -5.31 14.16 12.68
C ALA A 102 -4.75 15.38 11.95
N ASP A 103 -3.86 16.12 12.62
CA ASP A 103 -3.01 17.14 12.03
C ASP A 103 -1.56 16.69 12.21
N VAL A 104 -0.84 16.53 11.10
CA VAL A 104 0.55 16.05 11.11
C VAL A 104 1.52 17.03 11.78
N THR A 105 1.13 18.29 11.94
CA THR A 105 1.93 19.34 12.57
C THR A 105 1.81 19.36 14.10
N GLU A 106 0.85 18.65 14.69
CA GLU A 106 0.62 18.64 16.16
C GLU A 106 1.50 17.65 16.95
N GLY A 107 2.49 17.04 16.30
CA GLY A 107 3.50 16.19 16.92
C GLY A 107 3.16 14.70 16.95
N VAL A 108 4.16 13.89 17.31
CA VAL A 108 4.14 12.43 17.19
C VAL A 108 3.03 11.78 18.03
N ASP A 109 2.86 12.18 19.30
CA ASP A 109 2.07 11.39 20.25
C ASP A 109 0.56 11.42 19.95
N LYS A 110 0.04 12.55 19.46
CA LYS A 110 -1.33 12.65 18.92
C LYS A 110 -1.53 11.80 17.66
N LEU A 111 -0.50 11.66 16.83
CA LEU A 111 -0.57 10.79 15.66
C LEU A 111 -0.51 9.31 16.05
N VAL A 112 0.19 8.94 17.14
CA VAL A 112 0.17 7.58 17.69
C VAL A 112 -1.23 7.17 18.10
N GLU A 113 -2.02 8.07 18.68
CA GLU A 113 -3.44 7.83 18.96
C GLU A 113 -4.24 7.62 17.67
N ALA A 114 -4.02 8.46 16.65
CA ALA A 114 -4.76 8.41 15.39
C ALA A 114 -4.46 7.19 14.50
N VAL A 115 -3.24 6.62 14.57
CA VAL A 115 -2.84 5.42 13.81
C VAL A 115 -2.87 4.13 14.63
N ARG A 116 -3.39 4.16 15.87
CA ARG A 116 -3.41 2.98 16.75
C ARG A 116 -4.28 1.86 16.16
N GLY A 117 -3.70 0.68 15.98
CA GLY A 117 -4.42 -0.53 15.56
C GLY A 117 -4.67 -0.66 14.05
N VAL A 118 -4.20 0.29 13.22
CA VAL A 118 -4.25 0.15 11.76
C VAL A 118 -3.09 -0.72 11.26
N ASP A 119 -3.28 -1.43 10.16
CA ASP A 119 -2.26 -2.32 9.58
C ASP A 119 -1.30 -1.55 8.64
N ALA A 120 -1.77 -0.46 8.02
CA ALA A 120 -0.99 0.37 7.10
C ALA A 120 -1.39 1.84 7.11
N VAL A 121 -0.50 2.71 6.62
CA VAL A 121 -0.73 4.15 6.44
C VAL A 121 -0.49 4.59 5.00
N VAL A 122 -1.40 5.37 4.43
CA VAL A 122 -1.18 6.13 3.19
C VAL A 122 -1.11 7.62 3.51
N CYS A 123 0.05 8.22 3.30
CA CYS A 123 0.30 9.63 3.45
C CYS A 123 0.06 10.36 2.12
N ALA A 124 -1.13 10.95 1.97
CA ALA A 124 -1.51 11.81 0.86
C ALA A 124 -1.65 13.29 1.29
N THR A 125 -0.88 13.69 2.32
CA THR A 125 -0.78 15.09 2.74
C THR A 125 -0.05 15.94 1.71
N GLY A 126 -0.30 17.23 1.79
CA GLY A 126 0.44 18.25 1.06
C GLY A 126 0.12 19.60 1.67
N PHE A 127 1.09 20.49 1.75
CA PHE A 127 0.84 21.83 2.27
C PHE A 127 -0.26 22.55 1.48
N ARG A 128 -1.08 23.33 2.17
CA ARG A 128 -2.00 24.28 1.52
C ARG A 128 -1.23 25.57 1.31
N ARG A 129 -1.42 26.22 0.15
CA ARG A 129 -0.83 27.54 -0.10
C ARG A 129 -1.35 28.52 0.95
N SER A 130 -0.42 29.22 1.59
CA SER A 130 -0.65 30.19 2.65
C SER A 130 0.44 31.25 2.60
N PHE A 131 0.29 32.34 3.36
CA PHE A 131 1.34 33.34 3.54
C PHE A 131 2.50 32.89 4.45
N ASP A 132 2.43 31.69 5.05
CA ASP A 132 3.54 31.07 5.78
C ASP A 132 4.54 30.40 4.81
N PRO A 133 5.77 30.94 4.63
CA PRO A 133 6.77 30.35 3.74
C PRO A 133 7.30 28.99 4.24
N PHE A 134 7.10 28.66 5.52
CA PHE A 134 7.48 27.39 6.12
C PHE A 134 6.37 26.33 6.06
N ALA A 135 5.19 26.62 5.49
CA ALA A 135 4.10 25.65 5.36
C ALA A 135 4.51 24.33 4.66
N PRO A 136 5.33 24.32 3.59
CA PRO A 136 5.85 23.08 3.01
C PRO A 136 6.72 22.29 4.01
N TRP A 137 7.58 22.97 4.76
CA TRP A 137 8.44 22.33 5.75
C TRP A 137 7.66 21.75 6.91
N LYS A 138 6.65 22.48 7.42
CA LYS A 138 5.77 22.01 8.50
C LYS A 138 4.96 20.79 8.09
N VAL A 139 4.41 20.75 6.87
CA VAL A 139 3.50 19.68 6.45
C VAL A 139 4.21 18.55 5.70
N ASP A 140 4.97 18.86 4.64
CA ASP A 140 5.59 17.85 3.79
C ASP A 140 6.84 17.24 4.41
N ASN A 141 7.63 18.00 5.20
CA ASN A 141 8.79 17.48 5.92
C ASN A 141 8.42 17.02 7.34
N PHE A 142 8.34 17.96 8.30
CA PHE A 142 8.16 17.64 9.72
C PHE A 142 6.87 16.84 9.98
N GLY A 143 5.78 17.15 9.28
CA GLY A 143 4.53 16.41 9.38
C GLY A 143 4.66 14.95 8.93
N THR A 144 5.33 14.70 7.81
CA THR A 144 5.61 13.34 7.34
C THR A 144 6.53 12.60 8.32
N VAL A 145 7.58 13.25 8.83
CA VAL A 145 8.48 12.70 9.87
C VAL A 145 7.70 12.32 11.12
N ASN A 146 6.83 13.21 11.63
CA ASN A 146 5.99 12.96 12.80
C ASN A 146 5.09 11.73 12.59
N LEU A 147 4.49 11.60 11.40
CA LEU A 147 3.62 10.47 11.07
C LEU A 147 4.39 9.14 10.98
N VAL A 148 5.59 9.15 10.43
CA VAL A 148 6.47 7.96 10.34
C VAL A 148 6.90 7.51 11.74
N GLU A 149 7.33 8.42 12.61
CA GLU A 149 7.69 8.06 13.99
C GLU A 149 6.46 7.62 14.80
N ALA A 150 5.28 8.17 14.52
CA ALA A 150 4.03 7.69 15.10
C ALA A 150 3.69 6.25 14.67
N CYS A 151 3.87 5.93 13.38
CA CYS A 151 3.72 4.56 12.87
C CYS A 151 4.65 3.60 13.61
N ARG A 152 5.92 3.95 13.77
CA ARG A 152 6.93 3.14 14.48
C ARG A 152 6.57 2.92 15.94
N LYS A 153 6.17 3.98 16.67
CA LYS A 153 5.69 3.88 18.06
C LYS A 153 4.42 3.04 18.20
N ALA A 154 3.54 3.07 17.21
CA ALA A 154 2.27 2.32 17.20
C ALA A 154 2.39 0.88 16.66
N GLY A 155 3.56 0.48 16.15
CA GLY A 155 3.78 -0.85 15.54
C GLY A 155 3.24 -1.00 14.10
N VAL A 156 2.87 0.11 13.44
CA VAL A 156 2.42 0.09 12.03
C VAL A 156 3.62 -0.15 11.12
N THR A 157 3.60 -1.26 10.38
CA THR A 157 4.77 -1.72 9.61
C THR A 157 4.80 -1.23 8.17
N ARG A 158 3.65 -0.85 7.59
CA ARG A 158 3.49 -0.51 6.17
C ARG A 158 3.13 0.96 5.96
N PHE A 159 3.88 1.66 5.10
CA PHE A 159 3.71 3.09 4.85
C PHE A 159 3.80 3.44 3.36
N VAL A 160 2.87 4.22 2.82
CA VAL A 160 2.90 4.69 1.42
C VAL A 160 2.89 6.22 1.41
N LEU A 161 3.89 6.85 0.78
CA LEU A 161 3.96 8.31 0.63
C LEU A 161 3.60 8.72 -0.80
N VAL A 162 2.73 9.72 -0.95
CA VAL A 162 2.56 10.46 -2.21
C VAL A 162 3.47 11.70 -2.20
N SER A 163 4.58 11.61 -2.91
CA SER A 163 5.63 12.63 -3.04
C SER A 163 5.45 13.43 -4.35
N SER A 164 6.51 13.64 -5.13
CA SER A 164 6.53 14.28 -6.44
C SER A 164 7.74 13.81 -7.24
N ILE A 165 7.67 13.80 -8.58
CA ILE A 165 8.90 13.81 -9.39
C ILE A 165 9.70 15.10 -9.12
N LEU A 166 10.95 15.16 -9.59
CA LEU A 166 11.86 16.30 -9.44
C LEU A 166 12.23 16.67 -7.99
N VAL A 167 11.88 15.87 -6.98
CA VAL A 167 12.33 16.11 -5.59
C VAL A 167 13.85 16.09 -5.46
N ASN A 168 14.54 15.23 -6.22
CA ASN A 168 16.00 15.22 -6.34
C ASN A 168 16.53 16.00 -7.57
N GLY A 169 15.70 16.90 -8.13
CA GLY A 169 15.99 17.58 -9.40
C GLY A 169 17.33 18.32 -9.42
N ALA A 170 17.80 18.83 -8.28
CA ALA A 170 19.15 19.37 -8.12
C ALA A 170 20.25 18.35 -8.51
N ALA A 171 20.27 17.17 -7.90
CA ALA A 171 21.27 16.15 -8.18
C ALA A 171 21.17 15.63 -9.62
N MET A 172 19.97 15.65 -10.21
CA MET A 172 19.67 15.28 -11.60
C MET A 172 20.03 16.37 -12.64
N GLY A 173 20.64 17.49 -12.24
CA GLY A 173 20.95 18.62 -13.13
C GLY A 173 19.73 19.41 -13.62
N GLN A 174 18.54 19.17 -13.05
CA GLN A 174 17.26 19.80 -13.41
C GLN A 174 17.05 21.18 -12.77
N PHE A 175 18.12 21.87 -12.34
CA PHE A 175 18.03 23.21 -11.73
C PHE A 175 17.31 24.24 -12.62
N LEU A 176 17.46 24.13 -13.95
CA LEU A 176 16.83 25.01 -14.94
C LEU A 176 15.46 24.50 -15.43
N ASN A 177 14.98 23.36 -14.92
CA ASN A 177 13.67 22.83 -15.30
C ASN A 177 12.56 23.76 -14.76
N PRO A 178 11.66 24.31 -15.61
CA PRO A 178 10.65 25.28 -15.17
C PRO A 178 9.73 24.74 -14.06
N ALA A 179 9.42 23.44 -14.06
CA ALA A 179 8.62 22.83 -13.00
C ALA A 179 9.40 22.76 -11.68
N TYR A 180 10.69 22.42 -11.72
CA TYR A 180 11.56 22.40 -10.53
C TYR A 180 11.66 23.80 -9.89
N ILE A 181 11.85 24.84 -10.72
CA ILE A 181 11.91 26.24 -10.27
C ILE A 181 10.57 26.65 -9.66
N VAL A 182 9.45 26.52 -10.39
CA VAL A 182 8.12 26.96 -9.94
C VAL A 182 7.68 26.23 -8.66
N LEU A 183 7.99 24.95 -8.51
CA LEU A 183 7.67 24.22 -7.29
C LEU A 183 8.54 24.69 -6.11
N ASN A 184 9.84 24.90 -6.30
CA ASN A 184 10.72 25.37 -5.21
C ASN A 184 10.50 26.85 -4.82
N LEU A 185 9.99 27.70 -5.71
CA LEU A 185 9.52 29.04 -5.34
C LEU A 185 8.40 29.00 -4.28
N LEU A 186 7.69 27.88 -4.16
CA LEU A 186 6.71 27.64 -3.08
C LEU A 186 7.40 27.05 -1.85
N GLY A 187 8.28 27.84 -1.22
CA GLY A 187 8.91 27.51 0.08
C GLY A 187 9.79 26.26 0.07
N LEU A 188 10.47 25.97 -1.05
CA LEU A 188 11.34 24.79 -1.23
C LEU A 188 10.62 23.45 -1.01
N THR A 189 9.35 23.32 -1.43
CA THR A 189 8.52 22.11 -1.21
C THR A 189 9.18 20.80 -1.72
N LEU A 190 9.95 20.85 -2.82
CA LEU A 190 10.64 19.67 -3.34
C LEU A 190 11.79 19.24 -2.42
N VAL A 191 12.54 20.20 -1.87
CA VAL A 191 13.59 19.94 -0.85
C VAL A 191 12.97 19.40 0.43
N ALA A 192 11.86 19.97 0.89
CA ALA A 192 11.12 19.50 2.07
C ALA A 192 10.64 18.05 1.89
N LYS A 193 10.08 17.70 0.73
CA LYS A 193 9.68 16.33 0.39
C LYS A 193 10.88 15.38 0.31
N LEU A 194 11.98 15.77 -0.32
CA LEU A 194 13.20 14.94 -0.39
C LEU A 194 13.75 14.61 1.01
N GLN A 195 13.71 15.58 1.94
CA GLN A 195 14.12 15.32 3.33
C GLN A 195 13.19 14.33 4.05
N ALA A 196 11.87 14.44 3.86
CA ALA A 196 10.92 13.46 4.39
C ALA A 196 11.16 12.06 3.83
N GLU A 197 11.38 11.93 2.52
CA GLU A 197 11.73 10.65 1.89
C GLU A 197 13.01 10.07 2.49
N ASN A 198 14.04 10.90 2.71
CA ASN A 198 15.30 10.46 3.31
C ASN A 198 15.15 10.05 4.78
N HIS A 199 14.22 10.63 5.53
CA HIS A 199 13.84 10.14 6.85
C HIS A 199 13.14 8.78 6.76
N ILE A 200 12.15 8.63 5.86
CA ILE A 200 11.45 7.35 5.59
C ILE A 200 12.46 6.25 5.26
N ARG A 201 13.38 6.48 4.31
CA ARG A 201 14.44 5.53 3.92
C ARG A 201 15.27 5.06 5.14
N LYS A 202 15.59 5.96 6.07
CA LYS A 202 16.40 5.68 7.29
C LYS A 202 15.60 5.07 8.44
N SER A 203 14.27 5.17 8.42
CA SER A 203 13.40 4.78 9.53
C SER A 203 13.20 3.26 9.68
N GLY A 204 13.47 2.49 8.62
CA GLY A 204 13.31 1.03 8.55
C GLY A 204 11.88 0.53 8.31
N ILE A 205 10.87 1.41 8.34
CA ILE A 205 9.47 1.06 8.02
C ILE A 205 9.36 0.50 6.59
N ASN A 206 8.48 -0.47 6.33
CA ASN A 206 8.28 -0.97 4.97
C ASN A 206 7.51 0.08 4.16
N TYR A 207 8.27 0.94 3.48
CA TYR A 207 7.75 2.07 2.74
C TYR A 207 7.46 1.77 1.27
N THR A 208 6.62 2.57 0.64
CA THR A 208 6.65 2.82 -0.81
C THR A 208 6.49 4.31 -1.03
N ILE A 209 7.40 4.91 -1.80
CA ILE A 209 7.34 6.34 -2.15
C ILE A 209 6.88 6.42 -3.60
N VAL A 210 5.70 6.99 -3.81
CA VAL A 210 5.12 7.24 -5.13
C VAL A 210 5.37 8.70 -5.49
N ARG A 211 6.15 8.94 -6.53
CA ARG A 211 6.52 10.26 -7.05
C ARG A 211 5.74 10.55 -8.34
N PRO A 212 4.54 11.16 -8.27
CA PRO A 212 3.77 11.49 -9.45
C PRO A 212 4.32 12.71 -10.20
N GLY A 213 4.06 12.75 -11.50
CA GLY A 213 4.15 13.95 -12.34
C GLY A 213 3.07 14.99 -12.04
N GLY A 214 2.88 15.94 -12.96
CA GLY A 214 1.90 17.02 -12.85
C GLY A 214 0.47 16.51 -12.61
N LEU A 215 -0.06 16.76 -11.42
CA LEU A 215 -1.34 16.19 -10.95
C LEU A 215 -2.57 16.87 -11.56
N THR A 216 -3.33 16.15 -12.40
CA THR A 216 -4.60 16.62 -12.97
C THR A 216 -5.82 16.14 -12.17
N ASP A 217 -6.91 16.90 -12.21
CA ASP A 217 -8.22 16.46 -11.68
C ASP A 217 -9.13 15.85 -12.76
N GLN A 218 -8.65 15.79 -14.01
CA GLN A 218 -9.36 15.21 -15.15
C GLN A 218 -9.37 13.67 -15.09
N PRO A 219 -10.27 13.00 -15.83
CA PRO A 219 -10.21 11.56 -16.03
C PRO A 219 -8.84 11.11 -16.60
N PRO A 220 -8.45 9.83 -16.40
CA PRO A 220 -7.28 9.25 -17.06
C PRO A 220 -7.34 9.40 -18.58
N THR A 221 -6.33 10.02 -19.18
CA THR A 221 -6.22 10.22 -20.64
C THR A 221 -5.24 9.27 -21.32
N GLY A 222 -4.63 8.35 -20.58
CA GLY A 222 -3.63 7.40 -21.06
C GLY A 222 -3.21 6.42 -19.97
N ASN A 223 -2.42 5.42 -20.32
CA ASN A 223 -1.97 4.38 -19.39
C ASN A 223 -0.82 4.88 -18.51
N ILE A 224 -0.68 4.25 -17.34
CA ILE A 224 0.37 4.59 -16.38
C ILE A 224 1.73 4.12 -16.93
N VAL A 225 2.71 5.01 -16.88
CA VAL A 225 4.13 4.68 -16.98
C VAL A 225 4.69 4.75 -15.57
N MET A 226 5.43 3.71 -15.16
CA MET A 226 6.08 3.63 -13.86
C MET A 226 7.56 3.33 -14.11
N GLU A 227 8.43 4.17 -13.57
CA GLU A 227 9.88 4.08 -13.74
C GLU A 227 10.59 4.09 -12.36
N PRO A 228 11.89 3.70 -12.30
CA PRO A 228 12.72 3.89 -11.12
C PRO A 228 12.85 5.35 -10.68
N GLU A 229 13.39 5.59 -9.49
CA GLU A 229 13.63 6.96 -9.01
C GLU A 229 14.62 7.72 -9.88
N ASP A 230 14.43 9.04 -9.97
CA ASP A 230 15.30 9.99 -10.68
C ASP A 230 15.41 9.71 -12.20
N THR A 231 14.30 9.30 -12.83
CA THR A 231 14.22 9.00 -14.28
C THR A 231 13.26 9.92 -15.03
N LEU A 232 12.20 10.42 -14.38
CA LEU A 232 11.15 11.23 -14.99
C LEU A 232 11.24 12.69 -14.58
N TYR A 233 11.52 13.56 -15.56
CA TYR A 233 11.67 15.01 -15.38
C TYR A 233 10.49 15.84 -15.90
N SER A 234 9.49 15.20 -16.53
CA SER A 234 8.27 15.83 -17.04
C SER A 234 7.14 14.81 -17.24
N GLY A 235 5.92 15.30 -17.49
CA GLY A 235 4.71 14.51 -17.67
C GLY A 235 3.63 14.83 -16.63
N SER A 236 2.41 14.36 -16.89
CA SER A 236 1.24 14.57 -16.04
C SER A 236 0.53 13.25 -15.74
N ILE A 237 -0.29 13.22 -14.70
CA ILE A 237 -1.06 12.03 -14.31
C ILE A 237 -2.33 12.45 -13.56
N SER A 238 -3.42 11.70 -13.74
CA SER A 238 -4.66 11.96 -12.99
C SER A 238 -4.50 11.58 -11.52
N ARG A 239 -5.11 12.36 -10.61
CA ARG A 239 -5.14 11.99 -9.18
C ARG A 239 -5.84 10.65 -8.91
N SER A 240 -6.67 10.17 -9.84
CA SER A 240 -7.26 8.83 -9.77
C SER A 240 -6.19 7.75 -9.95
N GLN A 241 -5.35 7.86 -10.99
CA GLN A 241 -4.24 6.92 -11.21
C GLN A 241 -3.21 6.95 -10.07
N VAL A 242 -2.90 8.13 -9.51
CA VAL A 242 -2.00 8.22 -8.35
C VAL A 242 -2.58 7.50 -7.12
N ALA A 243 -3.88 7.66 -6.87
CA ALA A 243 -4.57 6.93 -5.81
C ALA A 243 -4.59 5.41 -6.06
N GLU A 244 -4.71 4.99 -7.33
CA GLU A 244 -4.65 3.57 -7.72
C GLU A 244 -3.29 2.94 -7.46
N VAL A 245 -2.21 3.60 -7.87
CA VAL A 245 -0.83 3.17 -7.58
C VAL A 245 -0.59 3.09 -6.07
N ALA A 246 -1.00 4.12 -5.31
CA ALA A 246 -0.82 4.15 -3.86
C ALA A 246 -1.61 3.06 -3.12
N VAL A 247 -2.81 2.70 -3.58
CA VAL A 247 -3.60 1.60 -3.01
C VAL A 247 -3.03 0.24 -3.43
N GLU A 248 -2.58 0.07 -4.66
CA GLU A 248 -2.01 -1.20 -5.12
C GLU A 248 -0.67 -1.54 -4.45
N ALA A 249 0.10 -0.52 -4.03
CA ALA A 249 1.27 -0.71 -3.19
C ALA A 249 0.96 -1.48 -1.89
N LEU A 250 -0.25 -1.35 -1.32
CA LEU A 250 -0.64 -2.08 -0.12
C LEU A 250 -0.86 -3.58 -0.38
N LEU A 251 -1.08 -3.96 -1.64
CA LEU A 251 -1.38 -5.32 -2.09
C LEU A 251 -0.19 -6.05 -2.72
N CYS A 252 0.82 -5.31 -3.21
CA CYS A 252 1.99 -5.88 -3.89
C CYS A 252 3.22 -5.94 -2.96
N PRO A 253 3.67 -7.14 -2.52
CA PRO A 253 4.95 -7.29 -1.82
C PRO A 253 6.13 -6.69 -2.59
N GLU A 254 6.08 -6.74 -3.93
CA GLU A 254 7.08 -6.21 -4.85
C GLU A 254 7.19 -4.67 -4.82
N SER A 255 6.32 -3.96 -4.09
CA SER A 255 6.44 -2.52 -3.85
C SER A 255 7.20 -2.17 -2.57
N SER A 256 7.54 -3.17 -1.74
CA SER A 256 8.21 -2.97 -0.45
C SER A 256 9.56 -2.28 -0.60
N TYR A 257 9.81 -1.27 0.24
CA TYR A 257 10.98 -0.39 0.21
C TYR A 257 11.22 0.37 -1.11
N LYS A 258 10.25 0.37 -2.04
CA LYS A 258 10.44 0.99 -3.37
C LYS A 258 10.15 2.48 -3.44
N VAL A 259 10.86 3.12 -4.36
CA VAL A 259 10.59 4.47 -4.86
C VAL A 259 10.24 4.34 -6.34
N VAL A 260 9.10 4.90 -6.75
CA VAL A 260 8.59 4.78 -8.12
C VAL A 260 8.13 6.14 -8.64
N GLU A 261 8.51 6.48 -9.87
CA GLU A 261 8.08 7.70 -10.55
C GLU A 261 6.96 7.37 -11.53
N ILE A 262 5.85 8.13 -11.50
CA ILE A 262 4.65 7.81 -12.29
C ILE A 262 4.12 9.01 -13.10
N ILE A 263 3.85 8.75 -14.38
CA ILE A 263 3.15 9.64 -15.31
C ILE A 263 2.11 8.85 -16.11
N ALA A 264 1.24 9.53 -16.85
CA ALA A 264 0.37 8.92 -17.85
C ALA A 264 0.86 9.26 -19.27
N ARG A 265 0.77 8.31 -20.20
CA ARG A 265 0.94 8.56 -21.65
C ARG A 265 -0.10 7.82 -22.47
N THR A 266 -0.48 8.39 -23.61
CA THR A 266 -1.49 7.82 -24.54
C THR A 266 -0.98 6.61 -25.32
N ASP A 267 0.33 6.53 -25.53
CA ASP A 267 1.05 5.48 -26.27
C ASP A 267 1.55 4.32 -25.37
N ALA A 268 1.53 4.51 -24.05
CA ALA A 268 1.97 3.49 -23.11
C ALA A 268 1.04 2.25 -23.14
N PRO A 269 1.57 1.02 -23.06
CA PRO A 269 0.74 -0.18 -22.97
C PRO A 269 0.03 -0.24 -21.62
N ASN A 270 -1.20 -0.76 -21.60
CA ASN A 270 -1.87 -1.07 -20.34
C ASN A 270 -1.21 -2.30 -19.71
N ARG A 271 -0.65 -2.15 -18.50
CA ARG A 271 0.05 -3.21 -17.76
C ARG A 271 -0.52 -3.31 -16.34
N PRO A 272 -0.68 -4.52 -15.78
CA PRO A 272 -1.02 -4.69 -14.37
C PRO A 272 0.00 -3.99 -13.48
N LEU A 273 -0.48 -3.20 -12.51
CA LEU A 273 0.37 -2.44 -11.58
C LEU A 273 1.35 -3.33 -10.79
N LYS A 274 0.96 -4.56 -10.48
CA LYS A 274 1.86 -5.58 -9.89
C LYS A 274 3.09 -5.84 -10.77
N ASP A 275 2.90 -6.03 -12.07
CA ASP A 275 3.98 -6.30 -13.02
C ASP A 275 4.87 -5.06 -13.23
N MET A 276 4.29 -3.87 -13.06
CA MET A 276 5.05 -2.61 -13.06
C MET A 276 5.94 -2.54 -11.82
N TYR A 277 5.39 -2.76 -10.61
CA TYR A 277 6.16 -2.82 -9.37
C TYR A 277 7.25 -3.90 -9.40
N ALA A 278 6.96 -5.08 -9.95
CA ALA A 278 7.93 -6.15 -10.11
C ALA A 278 9.09 -5.78 -11.07
N ALA A 279 8.80 -5.00 -12.12
CA ALA A 279 9.81 -4.55 -13.09
C ALA A 279 10.75 -3.46 -12.54
N ILE A 280 10.33 -2.67 -11.55
CA ILE A 280 11.21 -1.64 -10.95
C ILE A 280 12.35 -2.30 -10.18
N LYS A 281 13.57 -2.13 -10.65
CA LYS A 281 14.80 -2.40 -9.90
C LYS A 281 15.17 -1.14 -9.11
N GLN A 282 15.60 -1.32 -7.87
CA GLN A 282 16.26 -0.27 -7.11
C GLN A 282 17.78 -0.42 -7.25
N ASN A 283 18.46 0.72 -7.20
CA ASN A 283 19.92 0.83 -7.18
C ASN A 283 20.44 0.88 -5.73
#